data_AF-A0AAU4B3M7-F1
#
_entry.id   AF-A0AAU4B3M7-F1
#
_cell.length_a   1.000
_cell.length_b   1.000
_cell.length_c   1.000
_cell.angle_alpha   90.00
_cell.angle_beta   90.00
_cell.angle_gamma   90.00
#
_symmetry.space_group_name_H-M   'P 1'
#
loop_
_entity.id
_entity.type
_entity.pdbx_description
1 polymer ?
#
loop_
_entity_poly.entity_id
_entity_poly.type
_entity_poly.pdbx_seq_one_letter_code
_entity_poly.pdbx_strand_id
1 'polypeptide(L)'
;MTWTISHGRPNPGGMYDGYHSRSYGEVGEWRDALLSLPLSARDAAILRPLTQRRNGDPFTVEPRRAAAIAGILRQNLGRMPRGLREMTETLADAAERASAANQPWRWS
;
A
#
# COMPACT_ATOMS: atom_id res chain seq x y z
N MET A 1 -3.12 2.98 -17.46
CA MET A 1 -4.08 2.66 -16.37
C MET A 1 -3.37 2.80 -15.04
N THR A 2 -4.08 3.22 -14.00
CA THR A 2 -3.51 3.67 -12.72
C THR A 2 -4.27 3.10 -11.54
N TRP A 3 -3.56 2.77 -10.46
CA TRP A 3 -4.12 2.57 -9.14
C TRP A 3 -4.43 3.91 -8.49
N THR A 4 -5.61 3.99 -7.91
CA THR A 4 -6.05 5.00 -6.96
C THR A 4 -5.95 4.43 -5.57
N ILE A 5 -5.17 5.07 -4.71
CA ILE A 5 -4.90 4.62 -3.36
C ILE A 5 -5.38 5.71 -2.41
N SER A 6 -6.24 5.39 -1.47
CA SER A 6 -6.88 6.38 -0.59
C SER A 6 -7.36 5.74 0.71
N HIS A 7 -7.91 6.54 1.63
CA HIS A 7 -8.61 6.02 2.79
C HIS A 7 -9.89 6.79 3.09
N GLY A 8 -10.76 6.16 3.90
CA GLY A 8 -11.93 6.83 4.45
C GLY A 8 -13.19 6.83 3.58
N ARG A 9 -14.09 7.75 3.94
CA ARG A 9 -15.32 8.04 3.20
C ARG A 9 -15.05 9.17 2.20
N PRO A 10 -15.80 9.26 1.10
CA PRO A 10 -15.69 10.43 0.25
C PRO A 10 -16.10 11.67 1.05
N ASN A 11 -15.27 12.69 1.00
CA ASN A 11 -15.56 14.02 1.53
C ASN A 11 -16.77 14.61 0.76
N PRO A 12 -17.39 15.69 1.24
CA PRO A 12 -18.57 16.29 0.59
C PRO A 12 -18.39 16.64 -0.90
N GLY A 13 -17.14 16.76 -1.39
CA GLY A 13 -16.79 16.93 -2.80
C GLY A 13 -16.51 15.64 -3.59
N GLY A 14 -16.80 14.46 -3.04
CA GLY A 14 -16.62 13.16 -3.69
C GLY A 14 -15.19 12.60 -3.68
N MET A 15 -14.20 13.33 -3.15
CA MET A 15 -12.81 12.86 -3.04
C MET A 15 -12.55 12.15 -1.70
N TYR A 16 -11.71 11.11 -1.73
CA TYR A 16 -11.23 10.42 -0.53
C TYR A 16 -9.97 11.09 0.02
N ASP A 17 -9.75 10.98 1.34
CA ASP A 17 -8.53 11.46 1.97
C ASP A 17 -7.31 10.60 1.59
N GLY A 18 -6.12 11.21 1.65
CA GLY A 18 -4.86 10.50 1.37
C GLY A 18 -4.79 9.94 -0.05
N TYR A 19 -5.37 10.65 -1.03
CA TYR A 19 -5.41 10.23 -2.42
C TYR A 19 -4.03 10.21 -3.08
N HIS A 20 -3.69 9.07 -3.68
CA HIS A 20 -2.50 8.88 -4.52
C HIS A 20 -2.87 8.16 -5.81
N SER A 21 -2.29 8.59 -6.92
CA SER A 21 -2.35 7.88 -8.20
C SER A 21 -0.97 7.33 -8.55
N ARG A 22 -0.91 6.04 -8.92
CA ARG A 22 0.30 5.35 -9.37
C ARG A 22 -0.02 4.51 -10.59
N SER A 23 0.86 4.44 -11.58
CA SER A 23 0.62 3.57 -12.73
C SER A 23 0.64 2.09 -12.32
N TYR A 24 -0.07 1.25 -13.07
CA TYR A 24 -0.02 -0.19 -12.87
C TYR A 24 1.39 -0.78 -13.05
N GLY A 25 2.21 -0.16 -13.92
CA GLY A 25 3.61 -0.54 -14.13
C GLY A 25 4.44 -0.28 -12.88
N GLU A 26 4.40 0.94 -12.35
CA GLU A 26 5.14 1.31 -11.13
C GLU A 26 4.74 0.44 -9.93
N VAL A 27 3.44 0.17 -9.75
CA VAL A 27 2.97 -0.73 -8.68
C VAL A 27 3.40 -2.18 -8.92
N GLY A 28 3.46 -2.63 -10.18
CA GLY A 28 3.98 -3.95 -10.55
C GLY A 28 5.45 -4.10 -10.18
N GLU A 29 6.30 -3.18 -10.65
CA GLU A 29 7.74 -3.17 -10.34
C GLU A 29 8.00 -3.08 -8.84
N TRP A 30 7.23 -2.25 -8.13
CA TRP A 30 7.30 -2.14 -6.68
C TRP A 30 6.92 -3.44 -5.96
N ARG A 31 5.87 -4.14 -6.42
CA ARG A 31 5.45 -5.44 -5.86
C ARG A 31 6.50 -6.51 -6.09
N ASP A 32 7.08 -6.58 -7.28
CA ASP A 32 8.12 -7.55 -7.61
C ASP A 32 9.37 -7.33 -6.73
N ALA A 33 9.78 -6.07 -6.56
CA ALA A 33 10.85 -5.72 -5.63
C ALA A 33 10.51 -6.11 -4.18
N LEU A 34 9.30 -5.82 -3.70
CA LEU A 34 8.84 -6.21 -2.37
C LEU A 34 8.86 -7.74 -2.17
N LEU A 35 8.45 -8.50 -3.19
CA LEU A 35 8.43 -9.97 -3.16
C LEU A 35 9.83 -10.61 -3.23
N SER A 36 10.82 -9.90 -3.77
CA SER A 36 12.21 -10.35 -3.78
C SER A 36 12.94 -10.21 -2.43
N LEU A 37 12.34 -9.49 -1.48
CA LEU A 37 12.92 -9.34 -0.15
C LEU A 37 12.82 -10.65 0.66
N PRO A 38 13.77 -10.90 1.58
CA PRO A 38 13.70 -12.06 2.48
C PRO A 38 12.66 -11.82 3.58
N LEU A 39 11.38 -11.90 3.21
CA LEU A 39 10.24 -11.73 4.11
C LEU A 39 9.99 -13.00 4.92
N SER A 40 9.64 -12.85 6.19
CA SER A 40 9.14 -13.98 6.98
C SER A 40 7.79 -14.46 6.43
N ALA A 41 7.42 -15.72 6.67
CA ALA A 41 6.11 -16.25 6.29
C ALA A 41 4.95 -15.42 6.87
N ARG A 42 5.15 -14.86 8.08
CA ARG A 42 4.19 -13.96 8.73
C ARG A 42 4.04 -12.65 7.98
N ASP A 43 5.13 -12.01 7.59
CA ASP A 43 5.09 -10.72 6.88
C ASP A 43 4.50 -10.90 5.49
N ALA A 44 4.88 -11.97 4.79
CA ALA A 44 4.29 -12.34 3.51
C ALA A 44 2.77 -12.54 3.62
N ALA A 45 2.29 -13.20 4.68
CA ALA A 45 0.86 -13.36 4.94
C ALA A 45 0.15 -12.02 5.18
N ILE A 46 0.77 -11.09 5.92
CA ILE A 46 0.22 -9.75 6.17
C ILE A 46 0.12 -8.96 4.86
N LEU A 47 1.14 -9.03 4.01
CA LEU A 47 1.25 -8.32 2.73
C LEU A 47 0.41 -8.92 1.59
N ARG A 48 -0.20 -10.11 1.75
CA ARG A 48 -1.03 -10.77 0.72
C ARG A 48 -2.00 -9.86 -0.06
N PRO A 49 -2.72 -8.90 0.55
CA PRO A 49 -3.64 -8.04 -0.20
C PRO A 49 -2.92 -7.20 -1.25
N LEU A 50 -1.65 -6.85 -1.01
CA LEU A 50 -0.85 -6.06 -1.94
C LEU A 50 -0.20 -6.93 -3.01
N THR A 51 0.14 -8.18 -2.70
CA THR A 51 0.95 -9.03 -3.60
C THR A 51 0.14 -10.01 -4.44
N GLN A 52 -1.08 -10.36 -4.04
CA GLN A 52 -1.91 -11.35 -4.76
C GLN A 52 -3.00 -10.73 -5.65
N ARG A 53 -3.18 -9.41 -5.60
CA ARG A 53 -4.24 -8.71 -6.35
C ARG A 53 -3.74 -8.34 -7.74
N ARG A 54 -4.53 -8.67 -8.76
CA ARG A 54 -4.24 -8.27 -10.14
C ARG A 54 -4.33 -6.75 -10.28
N ASN A 55 -3.61 -6.19 -11.25
CA ASN A 55 -3.72 -4.77 -11.58
C ASN A 55 -5.16 -4.43 -11.97
N GLY A 56 -5.76 -3.44 -11.28
CA GLY A 56 -7.15 -3.03 -11.49
C GLY A 56 -8.22 -3.89 -10.83
N ASP A 57 -7.86 -4.87 -9.98
CA ASP A 57 -8.83 -5.55 -9.09
C ASP A 57 -8.97 -4.78 -7.78
N PRO A 58 -10.02 -3.95 -7.59
CA PRO A 58 -10.13 -3.10 -6.42
C PRO A 58 -10.20 -3.92 -5.13
N PHE A 59 -9.51 -3.45 -4.10
CA PHE A 59 -9.52 -4.08 -2.78
C PHE A 59 -9.43 -3.07 -1.66
N THR A 60 -9.74 -3.51 -0.45
CA THR A 60 -9.57 -2.72 0.77
C THR A 60 -8.79 -3.50 1.81
N VAL A 61 -8.09 -2.77 2.66
CA VAL A 61 -7.33 -3.30 3.80
C VAL A 61 -7.88 -2.68 5.07
N GLU A 62 -8.22 -3.51 6.05
CA GLU A 62 -8.71 -3.06 7.34
C GLU A 62 -7.66 -2.22 8.09
N PRO A 63 -8.08 -1.24 8.92
CA PRO A 63 -7.16 -0.31 9.60
C PRO A 63 -6.05 -1.02 10.38
N ARG A 64 -6.37 -2.08 11.13
CA ARG A 64 -5.38 -2.85 11.90
C ARG A 64 -4.32 -3.52 11.01
N ARG A 65 -4.76 -4.05 9.86
CA ARG A 65 -3.86 -4.67 8.90
C ARG A 65 -3.04 -3.61 8.15
N ALA A 66 -3.60 -2.43 7.88
CA ALA A 66 -2.90 -1.32 7.26
C ALA A 66 -1.71 -0.85 8.15
N ALA A 67 -1.89 -0.75 9.46
CA ALA A 67 -0.78 -0.47 10.38
C ALA A 67 0.33 -1.54 10.31
N ALA A 68 -0.05 -2.82 10.31
CA ALA A 68 0.92 -3.91 10.20
C ALA A 68 1.71 -3.84 8.88
N ILE A 69 1.02 -3.55 7.77
CA ILE A 69 1.64 -3.34 6.47
C ILE A 69 2.59 -2.13 6.50
N ALA A 70 2.16 -0.99 7.03
CA ALA A 70 3.00 0.21 7.15
C ALA A 70 4.31 -0.08 7.93
N GLY A 71 4.21 -0.82 9.04
CA GLY A 71 5.36 -1.27 9.80
C GLY A 71 6.33 -2.12 8.99
N ILE A 72 5.83 -3.11 8.25
CA ILE A 72 6.65 -3.98 7.39
C ILE A 72 7.33 -3.18 6.27
N LEU A 73 6.60 -2.28 5.62
CA LEU A 73 7.15 -1.44 4.55
C LEU A 73 8.28 -0.55 5.09
N ARG A 74 8.08 0.10 6.24
CA ARG A 74 9.11 0.94 6.88
C ARG A 74 10.35 0.16 7.29
N GLN A 75 10.18 -1.01 7.87
CA GLN A 75 11.31 -1.88 8.25
C GLN A 75 12.17 -2.29 7.05
N ASN A 76 11.57 -2.35 5.86
CA ASN A 76 12.25 -2.79 4.64
C ASN A 76 12.66 -1.64 3.70
N LEU A 77 12.44 -0.37 4.06
CA LEU A 77 12.81 0.79 3.23
C LEU A 77 14.28 0.77 2.81
N GLY A 78 15.19 0.43 3.73
CA GLY A 78 16.62 0.34 3.42
C GLY A 78 16.98 -0.75 2.41
N ARG A 79 16.13 -1.78 2.28
CA ARG A 79 16.34 -2.92 1.37
C ARG A 79 15.69 -2.72 0.01
N MET A 80 14.80 -1.74 -0.12
CA MET A 80 14.19 -1.41 -1.40
C MET A 80 15.21 -0.75 -2.35
N PRO A 81 15.15 -1.05 -3.66
CA PRO A 81 15.92 -0.34 -4.68
C PRO A 81 15.68 1.17 -4.58
N ARG A 82 16.72 1.97 -4.85
CA ARG A 82 16.67 3.44 -4.65
C ARG A 82 15.48 4.11 -5.33
N GLY A 83 15.14 3.70 -6.56
CA GLY A 83 14.00 4.23 -7.31
C GLY A 83 12.61 3.88 -6.74
N LEU A 84 12.53 2.89 -5.84
CA LEU A 84 11.27 2.39 -5.25
C LEU A 84 11.13 2.75 -3.77
N ARG A 85 12.14 3.36 -3.15
CA ARG A 85 12.11 3.76 -1.74
C ARG A 85 11.05 4.82 -1.48
N GLU A 86 11.02 5.87 -2.29
CA GLU A 86 10.03 6.95 -2.17
C GLU A 86 8.59 6.43 -2.30
N MET A 87 8.36 5.52 -3.25
CA MET A 87 7.06 4.87 -3.40
C MET A 87 6.70 4.02 -2.18
N THR A 88 7.64 3.26 -1.65
CA THR A 88 7.44 2.44 -0.45
C THR A 88 7.11 3.30 0.77
N GLU A 89 7.80 4.42 0.94
CA GLU A 89 7.58 5.39 2.00
C GLU A 89 6.19 6.03 1.87
N THR A 90 5.84 6.49 0.67
CA THR A 90 4.51 7.04 0.38
C THR A 90 3.40 6.05 0.72
N LEU A 91 3.55 4.78 0.35
CA LEU A 91 2.56 3.73 0.62
C LEU A 91 2.50 3.36 2.10
N ALA A 92 3.64 3.36 2.80
CA ALA A 92 3.68 3.14 4.23
C ALA A 92 2.96 4.26 4.99
N ASP A 93 3.20 5.51 4.60
CA ASP A 93 2.54 6.68 5.18
C ASP A 93 1.04 6.68 4.89
N ALA A 94 0.63 6.33 3.67
CA ALA A 94 -0.78 6.22 3.33
C ALA A 94 -1.49 5.13 4.16
N ALA A 95 -0.86 3.97 4.34
CA ALA A 95 -1.39 2.88 5.16
C ALA A 95 -1.43 3.25 6.66
N GLU A 96 -0.42 3.97 7.16
CA GLU A 96 -0.42 4.46 8.53
C GLU A 96 -1.51 5.50 8.76
N ARG A 97 -1.67 6.48 7.86
CA ARG A 97 -2.74 7.49 7.96
C ARG A 97 -4.12 6.86 7.95
N ALA A 98 -4.36 5.87 7.08
CA ALA A 98 -5.59 5.10 7.07
C ALA A 98 -5.84 4.42 8.42
N SER A 99 -4.80 3.80 8.99
CA SER A 99 -4.89 3.14 10.29
C SER A 99 -5.15 4.12 11.44
N ALA A 100 -4.41 5.24 11.49
CA ALA A 100 -4.54 6.28 12.50
C ALA A 100 -5.93 6.94 12.47
N ALA A 101 -6.49 7.11 11.28
CA ALA A 101 -7.87 7.58 11.09
C ALA A 101 -8.94 6.51 11.39
N ASN A 102 -8.53 5.27 11.70
CA ASN A 102 -9.40 4.10 11.84
C ASN A 102 -10.30 3.87 10.61
N GLN A 103 -9.73 4.06 9.41
CA GLN A 103 -10.41 3.98 8.13
C GLN A 103 -9.81 2.88 7.23
N PRO A 104 -10.62 2.23 6.38
CA PRO A 104 -10.09 1.25 5.45
C PRO A 104 -9.16 1.91 4.44
N TRP A 105 -8.04 1.26 4.16
CA TRP A 105 -7.11 1.66 3.10
C TRP A 105 -7.55 1.03 1.78
N ARG A 106 -7.91 1.85 0.81
CA ARG A 106 -8.61 1.46 -0.42
C ARG A 106 -7.67 1.56 -1.61
N TRP A 107 -7.74 0.57 -2.49
CA TRP A 107 -7.01 0.47 -3.74
C TRP A 107 -8.03 0.22 -4.85
N SER A 108 -8.12 1.10 -5.86
CA SER A 108 -9.11 1.02 -6.94
C SER A 108 -8.60 1.53 -8.28
#